data_AF-A0A6A4X608-F1
#
_entry.id   AF-A0A6A4X608-F1
#
_cell.length_a   1.000
_cell.length_b   1.000
_cell.length_c   1.000
_cell.angle_alpha   90.00
_cell.angle_beta   90.00
_cell.angle_gamma   90.00
#
_symmetry.space_group_name_H-M   'P 1'
#
loop_
_entity.id
_entity.type
_entity.pdbx_description
1 polymer ?
#
loop_
_entity_poly.entity_id
_entity_poly.type
_entity_poly.pdbx_seq_one_letter_code
_entity_poly.pdbx_strand_id
1 'polypeptide(L)'
;MAVRRVACLLSVLTVAAALPSQQPPPADQPPPAVSYQPSAAEQLSALLNPLVEGAVSRAQCGWQLGQLAGRLERLQAGADAGHRALAELTRQQLRLDSVVHDVTALQLSVLAGGGRDGSTGTAGACRPPPQAERRQKWAQTRVSPPGTAEVSETEVAPQGTPAPTPAEGDLVRRTREQPEATPVGSQPQEAGQIQEPACQQRPAPLPGGAATYQEPAERACARSCLQLQRQGVAQDGVYWLTGLPVPVLCDFSHDDGGWTLLVTAISRQGWDPLSIFARNVYSPSLSDDYSILRYADTIRDLSTSDRFAYRIESQAEKGRQRWGGVWFAPKHYSFVDETGTQTEVSLVRRFDDWIYKGDGIKRRMPWINTGGENPYRMHPVLTTASKTEWWGTLATHHTYTRHNHSPWYNPNVVHSGTMLYWMREVALP
;
A
#
# COMPACT_ATOMS: atom_id res chain seq x y z
N MET A 1 22.27 5.24 -47.45
CA MET A 1 22.42 6.71 -47.57
C MET A 1 22.96 7.25 -46.25
N ALA A 2 23.91 8.19 -46.32
CA ALA A 2 24.75 8.75 -45.25
C ALA A 2 23.94 9.25 -44.03
N VAL A 3 24.36 9.11 -42.77
CA VAL A 3 25.54 9.63 -42.03
C VAL A 3 25.67 11.17 -42.04
N ARG A 4 25.55 11.75 -40.82
CA ARG A 4 26.24 12.95 -40.23
C ARG A 4 25.51 14.31 -40.03
N ARG A 5 25.73 14.80 -38.78
CA ARG A 5 25.99 16.18 -38.26
C ARG A 5 24.78 17.09 -38.02
N VAL A 6 24.49 17.59 -36.80
CA VAL A 6 25.21 18.50 -35.85
C VAL A 6 25.44 19.91 -36.38
N ALA A 7 24.73 20.89 -35.79
CA ALA A 7 25.12 22.29 -35.51
C ALA A 7 23.93 22.95 -34.74
N CYS A 8 23.98 23.20 -33.43
CA CYS A 8 24.60 24.33 -32.72
C CYS A 8 24.65 25.64 -33.52
N LEU A 9 23.77 26.59 -33.17
CA LEU A 9 23.90 28.01 -33.48
C LEU A 9 23.83 28.80 -32.17
N LEU A 10 24.99 29.31 -31.75
CA LEU A 10 25.15 30.43 -30.83
C LEU A 10 24.85 31.72 -31.60
N SER A 11 23.98 32.57 -31.06
CA SER A 11 23.86 33.97 -31.47
C SER A 11 24.43 34.85 -30.36
N VAL A 12 25.61 35.41 -30.65
CA VAL A 12 26.24 36.48 -29.87
C VAL A 12 25.63 37.80 -30.31
N LEU A 13 25.01 38.54 -29.38
CA LEU A 13 24.53 39.90 -29.61
C LEU A 13 25.45 40.87 -28.87
N THR A 14 26.32 41.52 -29.64
CA THR A 14 27.06 42.72 -29.27
C THR A 14 26.11 43.91 -29.19
N VAL A 15 25.93 44.49 -28.00
CA VAL A 15 25.31 45.81 -27.82
C VAL A 15 26.42 46.83 -27.65
N ALA A 16 26.50 47.76 -28.60
CA ALA A 16 27.41 48.90 -28.57
C ALA A 16 26.94 49.91 -27.51
N ALA A 17 27.87 50.33 -26.64
CA ALA A 17 27.67 51.38 -25.66
C ALA A 17 27.73 52.75 -26.36
N ALA A 18 26.64 53.52 -26.30
CA ALA A 18 26.61 54.94 -26.63
C ALA A 18 26.70 55.75 -25.32
N LEU A 19 27.73 56.59 -25.22
CA LEU A 19 27.92 57.55 -24.12
C LEU A 19 26.88 58.69 -24.21
N PRO A 20 26.16 59.04 -23.13
CA PRO A 20 25.36 60.25 -23.10
C PRO A 20 26.15 61.46 -22.58
N SER A 21 26.00 62.55 -23.33
CA SER A 21 26.43 63.92 -23.05
C SER A 21 25.86 64.43 -21.72
N GLN A 22 26.71 65.09 -20.90
CA GLN A 22 26.29 65.74 -19.67
C GLN A 22 25.60 67.08 -19.94
N GLN A 23 24.32 67.16 -19.59
CA GLN A 23 23.63 68.43 -19.30
C GLN A 23 22.84 68.24 -17.99
N PRO A 24 22.91 69.19 -17.04
CA PRO A 24 22.19 69.07 -15.77
C PRO A 24 20.69 69.39 -15.96
N PRO A 25 19.77 68.59 -15.38
CA PRO A 25 18.34 68.87 -15.45
C PRO A 25 17.88 69.80 -14.31
N PRO A 26 16.75 70.52 -14.51
CA PRO A 26 16.18 71.44 -13.53
C PRO A 26 15.51 70.71 -12.35
N ALA A 27 15.52 71.34 -11.19
CA ALA A 27 14.96 70.85 -9.95
C ALA A 27 13.43 70.82 -9.98
N ASP A 28 12.84 69.64 -10.16
CA ASP A 28 11.57 69.19 -9.55
C ASP A 28 11.14 67.81 -10.11
N GLN A 29 11.80 66.73 -9.68
CA GLN A 29 11.34 65.35 -9.93
C GLN A 29 11.49 64.46 -8.68
N PRO A 30 10.53 63.53 -8.43
CA PRO A 30 10.57 62.60 -7.31
C PRO A 30 11.68 61.54 -7.50
N PRO A 31 12.20 60.94 -6.41
CA PRO A 31 13.37 60.07 -6.49
C PRO A 31 13.09 58.79 -7.29
N PRO A 32 14.08 58.26 -8.03
CA PRO A 32 13.91 57.05 -8.83
C PRO A 32 13.75 55.82 -7.93
N ALA A 33 12.94 54.86 -8.43
CA ALA A 33 12.73 53.58 -7.80
C ALA A 33 14.07 52.84 -7.59
N VAL A 34 14.32 52.42 -6.34
CA VAL A 34 15.48 51.61 -5.98
C VAL A 34 15.35 50.25 -6.69
N SER A 35 16.21 50.01 -7.67
CA SER A 35 16.37 48.72 -8.32
C SER A 35 16.95 47.72 -7.31
N TYR A 36 16.13 46.76 -6.88
CA TYR A 36 16.56 45.67 -6.00
C TYR A 36 17.38 44.67 -6.82
N GLN A 37 18.70 44.63 -6.60
CA GLN A 37 19.52 43.53 -7.07
C GLN A 37 19.48 42.41 -6.03
N PRO A 38 19.07 41.18 -6.40
CA PRO A 38 19.09 40.05 -5.48
C PRO A 38 20.52 39.74 -5.06
N SER A 39 20.68 39.43 -3.77
CA SER A 39 21.94 39.02 -3.17
C SER A 39 22.48 37.75 -3.83
N ALA A 40 23.80 37.53 -3.72
CA ALA A 40 24.43 36.31 -4.22
C ALA A 40 23.82 35.03 -3.63
N ALA A 41 23.27 35.09 -2.42
CA ALA A 41 22.57 33.97 -1.77
C ALA A 41 21.22 33.66 -2.44
N GLU A 42 20.43 34.68 -2.78
CA GLU A 42 19.16 34.50 -3.50
C GLU A 42 19.40 33.97 -4.92
N GLN A 43 20.45 34.45 -5.58
CA GLN A 43 20.86 33.94 -6.89
C GLN A 43 21.30 32.47 -6.83
N LEU A 44 22.03 32.08 -5.79
CA LEU A 44 22.45 30.69 -5.57
C LEU A 44 21.25 29.79 -5.27
N SER A 45 20.31 30.24 -4.44
CA SER A 45 19.10 29.49 -4.11
C SER A 45 18.19 29.28 -5.33
N ALA A 46 18.08 30.30 -6.19
CA ALA A 46 17.35 30.21 -7.46
C ALA A 46 17.98 29.20 -8.43
N LEU A 47 19.30 29.01 -8.38
CA LEU A 47 20.01 28.03 -9.21
C LEU A 47 19.94 26.60 -8.66
N LEU A 48 19.90 26.44 -7.33
CA LEU A 48 19.94 25.13 -6.68
C LEU A 48 18.56 24.46 -6.55
N ASN A 49 17.48 25.22 -6.37
CA ASN A 49 16.13 24.66 -6.21
C ASN A 49 15.71 23.72 -7.37
N PRO A 50 15.88 24.08 -8.66
CA PRO A 50 15.51 23.20 -9.77
C PRO A 50 16.36 21.92 -9.83
N LEU A 51 17.62 21.98 -9.36
CA LEU A 51 18.51 20.82 -9.32
C LEU A 51 18.12 19.83 -8.22
N VAL A 52 17.72 20.34 -7.05
CA VAL A 52 17.23 19.53 -5.93
C VAL A 52 15.87 18.91 -6.28
N GLU A 53 14.93 19.68 -6.82
CA GLU A 53 13.63 19.17 -7.29
C GLU A 53 13.80 18.10 -8.37
N GLY A 54 14.72 18.31 -9.31
CA GLY A 54 15.07 17.32 -10.33
C GLY A 54 15.67 16.05 -9.73
N ALA A 55 16.48 16.15 -8.68
CA ALA A 55 17.06 14.99 -8.00
C ALA A 55 16.00 14.19 -7.21
N VAL A 56 15.09 14.87 -6.51
CA VAL A 56 13.96 14.25 -5.79
C VAL A 56 13.02 13.55 -6.77
N SER A 57 12.67 14.20 -7.88
CA SER A 57 11.82 13.60 -8.92
C SER A 57 12.44 12.35 -9.54
N ARG A 58 13.76 12.36 -9.80
CA ARG A 58 14.50 11.17 -10.28
C ARG A 58 14.57 10.06 -9.24
N ALA A 59 14.77 10.38 -7.97
CA ALA A 59 14.76 9.39 -6.89
C ALA A 59 13.37 8.76 -6.72
N GLN A 60 12.31 9.54 -6.84
CA GLN A 60 10.92 9.08 -6.76
C GLN A 60 10.57 8.17 -7.95
N CYS A 61 10.99 8.52 -9.16
CA CYS A 61 10.85 7.67 -10.35
C CYS A 61 11.65 6.35 -10.22
N GLY A 62 12.89 6.43 -9.71
CA GLY A 62 13.72 5.25 -9.45
C GLY A 62 13.10 4.30 -8.43
N TRP A 63 12.48 4.85 -7.37
CA TRP A 63 11.75 4.05 -6.39
C TRP A 63 10.50 3.38 -6.98
N GLN A 64 9.72 4.10 -7.80
CA GLN A 64 8.59 3.53 -8.53
C GLN A 64 9.00 2.39 -9.47
N LEU A 65 10.11 2.55 -10.18
CA LEU A 65 10.67 1.50 -11.04
C LEU A 65 11.15 0.29 -10.22
N GLY A 66 11.77 0.51 -9.07
CA GLY A 66 12.16 -0.57 -8.14
C GLY A 66 10.96 -1.36 -7.62
N GLN A 67 9.86 -0.68 -7.28
CA GLN A 67 8.62 -1.36 -6.88
C GLN A 67 7.99 -2.17 -8.02
N LEU A 68 8.00 -1.65 -9.25
CA LEU A 68 7.50 -2.38 -10.42
C LEU A 68 8.38 -3.59 -10.75
N ALA A 69 9.71 -3.47 -10.64
CA ALA A 69 10.63 -4.58 -10.83
C ALA A 69 10.38 -5.71 -9.81
N GLY A 70 10.25 -5.36 -8.52
CA GLY A 70 9.91 -6.35 -7.48
C GLY A 70 8.50 -6.94 -7.61
N ARG A 71 7.58 -6.26 -8.33
CA ARG A 71 6.27 -6.84 -8.71
C ARG A 71 6.41 -7.82 -9.87
N LEU A 72 7.23 -7.48 -10.88
CA LEU A 72 7.49 -8.37 -12.02
C LEU A 72 8.16 -9.67 -11.58
N GLU A 73 9.14 -9.60 -10.68
CA GLU A 73 9.80 -10.80 -10.12
C GLU A 73 8.82 -11.70 -9.37
N ARG A 74 7.92 -11.12 -8.56
CA ARG A 74 6.88 -11.90 -7.85
C ARG A 74 5.86 -12.52 -8.79
N LEU A 75 5.48 -11.82 -9.86
CA LEU A 75 4.59 -12.37 -10.90
C LEU A 75 5.28 -13.51 -11.66
N GLN A 76 6.56 -13.38 -11.97
CA GLN A 76 7.33 -14.42 -12.65
C GLN A 76 7.50 -15.66 -11.77
N ALA A 77 7.84 -15.49 -10.49
CA ALA A 77 7.89 -16.59 -9.53
C ALA A 77 6.53 -17.29 -9.35
N GLY A 78 5.43 -16.53 -9.37
CA GLY A 78 4.06 -17.06 -9.36
C GLY A 78 3.72 -17.87 -10.62
N ALA A 79 4.11 -17.38 -11.80
CA ALA A 79 3.93 -18.10 -13.06
C ALA A 79 4.70 -19.42 -13.08
N ASP A 80 5.94 -19.44 -12.59
CA ASP A 80 6.75 -20.66 -12.50
C ASP A 80 6.14 -21.69 -11.52
N ALA A 81 5.60 -21.22 -10.40
CA ALA A 81 4.88 -22.07 -9.46
C ALA A 81 3.60 -22.66 -10.09
N GLY A 82 2.85 -21.85 -10.85
CA GLY A 82 1.67 -22.29 -11.60
C GLY A 82 2.00 -23.35 -12.66
N HIS A 83 3.09 -23.17 -13.41
CA HIS A 83 3.57 -24.17 -14.37
C HIS A 83 3.94 -25.49 -13.71
N ARG A 84 4.60 -25.47 -12.54
CA ARG A 84 4.88 -26.69 -11.77
C ARG A 84 3.62 -27.40 -11.30
N ALA A 85 2.63 -26.65 -10.79
CA ALA A 85 1.35 -27.21 -10.36
C ALA A 85 0.59 -27.85 -11.53
N LEU A 86 0.57 -27.21 -12.71
CA LEU A 86 -0.05 -27.76 -13.92
C LEU A 86 0.62 -29.06 -14.38
N ALA A 87 1.96 -29.13 -14.28
CA ALA A 87 2.71 -30.35 -14.60
C ALA A 87 2.38 -31.50 -13.64
N GLU A 88 2.15 -31.20 -12.36
CA GLU A 88 1.73 -32.20 -11.36
C GLU A 88 0.31 -32.70 -11.64
N LEU A 89 -0.64 -31.80 -11.90
CA LEU A 89 -2.01 -32.17 -12.28
C LEU A 89 -2.03 -33.05 -13.54
N THR A 90 -1.18 -32.74 -14.52
CA THR A 90 -1.05 -33.56 -15.74
C THR A 90 -0.53 -34.96 -15.41
N ARG A 91 0.45 -35.09 -14.50
CA ARG A 91 0.94 -36.39 -14.02
C ARG A 91 -0.14 -37.17 -13.27
N GLN A 92 -0.94 -36.49 -12.45
CA GLN A 92 -2.05 -37.11 -11.73
C GLN A 92 -3.14 -37.62 -12.70
N GLN A 93 -3.47 -36.84 -13.73
CA GLN A 93 -4.43 -37.27 -14.75
C GLN A 93 -3.97 -38.55 -15.48
N LEU A 94 -2.70 -38.62 -15.88
CA LEU A 94 -2.15 -39.81 -16.54
C LEU A 94 -2.17 -41.05 -15.62
N ARG A 95 -1.92 -40.88 -14.32
CA ARG A 95 -2.06 -41.98 -13.34
C ARG A 95 -3.51 -42.43 -13.23
N LEU A 96 -4.46 -41.50 -13.24
CA LEU A 96 -5.88 -41.80 -13.19
C LEU A 96 -6.31 -42.60 -14.42
N ASP A 97 -5.89 -42.17 -15.62
CA ASP A 97 -6.22 -42.84 -16.88
C ASP A 97 -5.64 -44.27 -16.92
N SER A 98 -4.45 -44.49 -16.37
CA SER A 98 -3.86 -45.83 -16.22
C SER A 98 -4.71 -46.73 -15.31
N VAL A 99 -5.14 -46.21 -14.15
CA VAL A 99 -5.99 -46.98 -13.21
C VAL A 99 -7.34 -47.31 -13.86
N VAL A 100 -7.93 -46.37 -14.60
CA VAL A 100 -9.18 -46.61 -15.34
C VAL A 100 -8.98 -47.72 -16.38
N HIS A 101 -7.84 -47.73 -17.08
CA HIS A 101 -7.51 -48.78 -18.05
C HIS A 101 -7.39 -50.16 -17.38
N ASP A 102 -6.67 -50.24 -16.26
CA ASP A 102 -6.49 -51.49 -15.51
C ASP A 102 -7.80 -52.05 -14.97
N VAL A 103 -8.65 -51.18 -14.41
CA VAL A 103 -9.99 -51.56 -13.93
C VAL A 103 -10.86 -52.07 -15.10
N THR A 104 -10.78 -51.41 -16.25
CA THR A 104 -11.52 -51.83 -17.46
C THR A 104 -11.03 -53.20 -17.95
N ALA A 105 -9.71 -53.45 -17.93
CA ALA A 105 -9.13 -54.74 -18.29
C ALA A 105 -9.56 -55.86 -17.31
N LEU A 106 -9.61 -55.57 -16.01
CA LEU A 106 -10.11 -56.50 -14.99
C LEU A 106 -11.60 -56.81 -15.14
N GLN A 107 -12.42 -55.82 -15.47
CA GLN A 107 -13.85 -56.06 -15.74
C GLN A 107 -14.03 -56.98 -16.96
N LEU A 108 -13.25 -56.79 -18.02
CA LEU A 108 -13.30 -57.64 -19.20
C LEU A 108 -12.80 -59.07 -18.92
N SER A 109 -11.80 -59.25 -18.07
CA SER A 109 -11.32 -60.59 -17.69
C SER A 109 -12.30 -61.34 -16.78
N VAL A 110 -13.01 -60.64 -15.88
CA VAL A 110 -14.10 -61.23 -15.07
C VAL A 110 -15.25 -61.68 -15.97
N LEU A 111 -15.62 -60.87 -16.97
CA LEU A 111 -16.66 -61.23 -17.93
C LEU A 111 -16.25 -62.40 -18.84
N ALA A 112 -14.95 -62.55 -19.13
CA ALA A 112 -14.42 -63.67 -19.92
C ALA A 112 -14.14 -64.95 -19.09
N GLY A 113 -13.95 -64.83 -17.77
CA GLY A 113 -13.64 -65.94 -16.86
C GLY A 113 -14.86 -66.70 -16.33
N GLY A 114 -16.07 -66.16 -16.48
CA GLY A 114 -17.33 -66.81 -16.12
C GLY A 114 -17.80 -67.80 -17.18
N GLY A 115 -17.02 -68.85 -17.46
CA GLY A 115 -17.31 -69.74 -18.58
C GLY A 115 -16.63 -71.10 -18.53
N ARG A 116 -16.84 -71.86 -17.44
CA ARG A 116 -16.69 -73.33 -17.43
C ARG A 116 -17.57 -73.93 -16.33
N ASP A 117 -18.80 -74.26 -16.69
CA ASP A 117 -19.30 -75.64 -16.66
C ASP A 117 -20.63 -75.72 -17.41
N GLY A 118 -20.77 -76.79 -18.19
CA GLY A 118 -21.75 -76.90 -19.26
C GLY A 118 -23.17 -77.22 -18.81
N SER A 119 -24.14 -76.82 -19.62
CA SER A 119 -25.25 -77.67 -20.06
C SER A 119 -26.12 -76.91 -21.07
N THR A 120 -26.43 -77.63 -22.14
CA THR A 120 -27.34 -77.37 -23.27
C THR A 120 -28.62 -76.60 -22.95
N GLY A 121 -28.99 -75.64 -23.81
CA GLY A 121 -30.32 -75.01 -23.80
C GLY A 121 -30.51 -73.93 -24.88
N THR A 122 -31.29 -74.26 -25.90
CA THR A 122 -31.80 -73.51 -27.05
C THR A 122 -32.21 -72.02 -26.88
N ALA A 123 -31.89 -71.25 -27.95
CA ALA A 123 -32.68 -70.21 -28.64
C ALA A 123 -33.09 -68.91 -27.91
N GLY A 124 -32.73 -67.77 -28.52
CA GLY A 124 -33.33 -66.46 -28.21
C GLY A 124 -32.53 -65.28 -28.73
N ALA A 125 -32.70 -64.95 -30.01
CA ALA A 125 -32.16 -63.75 -30.62
C ALA A 125 -32.87 -62.48 -30.09
N CYS A 126 -32.11 -61.52 -29.55
CA CYS A 126 -32.52 -60.11 -29.48
C CYS A 126 -31.29 -59.21 -29.67
N ARG A 127 -31.33 -58.46 -30.77
CA ARG A 127 -30.30 -57.54 -31.27
C ARG A 127 -30.70 -56.11 -30.85
N PRO A 128 -29.83 -55.29 -30.23
CA PRO A 128 -30.05 -53.85 -30.16
C PRO A 128 -29.47 -53.13 -31.40
N PRO A 129 -29.98 -51.94 -31.75
CA PRO A 129 -29.71 -51.28 -33.03
C PRO A 129 -28.35 -50.56 -33.06
N PRO A 130 -27.83 -50.23 -34.26
CA PRO A 130 -26.54 -49.58 -34.42
C PRO A 130 -26.64 -48.07 -34.15
N GLN A 131 -25.78 -47.54 -33.27
CA GLN A 131 -25.55 -46.10 -33.21
C GLN A 131 -24.48 -45.71 -34.24
N ALA A 132 -24.92 -44.88 -35.18
CA ALA A 132 -24.11 -44.22 -36.18
C ALA A 132 -23.25 -43.11 -35.55
N GLU A 133 -22.00 -43.05 -36.03
CA GLU A 133 -21.26 -41.83 -36.38
C GLU A 133 -21.18 -40.68 -35.36
N ARG A 134 -20.01 -40.57 -34.73
CA ARG A 134 -19.31 -39.27 -34.65
C ARG A 134 -17.81 -39.47 -34.50
N ARG A 135 -17.13 -39.62 -35.64
CA ARG A 135 -15.67 -39.49 -35.73
C ARG A 135 -15.29 -38.03 -35.55
N GLN A 136 -14.43 -37.80 -34.56
CA GLN A 136 -13.62 -36.61 -34.39
C GLN A 136 -12.71 -36.42 -35.63
N LYS A 137 -12.83 -35.25 -36.27
CA LYS A 137 -11.70 -34.59 -36.93
C LYS A 137 -11.05 -33.73 -35.87
N TRP A 138 -9.81 -34.01 -35.44
CA TRP A 138 -8.78 -33.00 -35.18
C TRP A 138 -7.42 -33.71 -35.33
N ALA A 139 -6.61 -33.15 -36.21
CA ALA A 139 -5.36 -33.72 -36.68
C ALA A 139 -4.25 -33.59 -35.64
N GLN A 140 -3.37 -34.59 -35.69
CA GLN A 140 -2.07 -34.66 -35.04
C GLN A 140 -1.21 -33.44 -35.38
N THR A 141 -0.64 -32.80 -34.36
CA THR A 141 0.64 -32.09 -34.51
C THR A 141 1.62 -32.73 -33.55
N ARG A 142 2.67 -33.34 -34.13
CA ARG A 142 3.78 -33.99 -33.46
C ARG A 142 4.62 -32.94 -32.72
N VAL A 143 4.98 -33.23 -31.47
CA VAL A 143 6.20 -32.70 -30.84
C VAL A 143 6.89 -33.87 -30.15
N SER A 144 8.13 -34.14 -30.55
CA SER A 144 9.01 -35.15 -29.97
C SER A 144 9.53 -34.73 -28.58
N PRO A 145 9.82 -35.67 -27.68
CA PRO A 145 10.32 -35.35 -26.33
C PRO A 145 11.83 -35.07 -26.31
N PRO A 146 12.36 -34.24 -25.39
CA PRO A 146 13.78 -34.20 -25.08
C PRO A 146 14.14 -35.28 -24.05
N GLY A 147 15.40 -35.72 -24.13
CA GLY A 147 15.95 -36.86 -23.43
C GLY A 147 15.98 -36.75 -21.91
N THR A 148 15.81 -37.90 -21.30
CA THR A 148 16.05 -38.23 -19.89
C THR A 148 17.53 -38.12 -19.56
N ALA A 149 17.86 -37.30 -18.56
CA ALA A 149 19.08 -37.44 -17.78
C ALA A 149 18.68 -37.92 -16.38
N GLU A 150 19.14 -39.12 -16.03
CA GLU A 150 19.03 -39.71 -14.69
C GLU A 150 19.74 -38.84 -13.67
N VAL A 151 19.08 -38.56 -12.54
CA VAL A 151 19.74 -38.15 -11.31
C VAL A 151 19.13 -38.97 -10.17
N SER A 152 19.97 -39.81 -9.57
CA SER A 152 19.64 -40.68 -8.44
C SER A 152 19.30 -39.87 -7.20
N GLU A 153 18.14 -40.16 -6.60
CA GLU A 153 17.78 -39.75 -5.25
C GLU A 153 18.64 -40.51 -4.23
N THR A 154 19.23 -39.79 -3.28
CA THR A 154 19.72 -40.37 -2.02
C THR A 154 19.01 -39.67 -0.88
N GLU A 155 18.13 -40.44 -0.25
CA GLU A 155 17.36 -40.14 0.95
C GLU A 155 18.29 -40.15 2.18
N VAL A 156 18.33 -39.06 2.95
CA VAL A 156 18.95 -39.03 4.29
C VAL A 156 18.02 -38.27 5.24
N ALA A 157 17.54 -38.98 6.26
CA ALA A 157 16.70 -38.51 7.35
C ALA A 157 17.46 -37.57 8.33
N PRO A 158 16.77 -36.72 9.11
CA PRO A 158 17.41 -35.74 9.98
C PRO A 158 17.68 -36.33 11.38
N GLN A 159 18.91 -36.17 11.87
CA GLN A 159 19.23 -36.35 13.29
C GLN A 159 19.46 -34.99 13.95
N GLY A 160 18.76 -34.78 15.06
CA GLY A 160 18.84 -33.58 15.87
C GLY A 160 20.10 -33.50 16.74
N THR A 161 20.38 -32.29 17.22
CA THR A 161 21.29 -32.06 18.36
C THR A 161 20.88 -30.75 19.05
N PRO A 162 20.91 -30.68 20.40
CA PRO A 162 20.25 -29.62 21.15
C PRO A 162 21.17 -28.43 21.48
N ALA A 163 20.53 -27.31 21.82
CA ALA A 163 21.12 -26.08 22.31
C ALA A 163 21.73 -26.23 23.72
N PRO A 164 22.67 -25.35 24.11
CA PRO A 164 22.93 -25.05 25.52
C PRO A 164 22.52 -23.61 25.88
N THR A 165 21.87 -23.48 27.03
CA THR A 165 21.62 -22.22 27.78
C THR A 165 22.73 -22.03 28.85
N PRO A 166 22.79 -20.92 29.64
CA PRO A 166 24.02 -20.18 29.88
C PRO A 166 24.62 -20.44 31.28
N ALA A 167 25.89 -20.12 31.46
CA ALA A 167 26.54 -20.12 32.76
C ALA A 167 26.69 -18.67 33.30
N GLU A 168 26.22 -18.48 34.53
CA GLU A 168 26.47 -17.34 35.41
C GLU A 168 27.93 -17.33 35.94
N GLY A 169 28.36 -16.14 36.38
CA GLY A 169 29.40 -15.97 37.40
C GLY A 169 30.75 -15.46 36.88
N ASP A 170 31.08 -14.19 37.09
CA ASP A 170 31.91 -13.85 38.26
C ASP A 170 32.13 -12.35 38.43
N LEU A 171 32.00 -11.96 39.70
CA LEU A 171 32.11 -10.63 40.25
C LEU A 171 33.58 -10.41 40.67
N VAL A 172 34.34 -9.55 39.99
CA VAL A 172 35.64 -9.09 40.51
C VAL A 172 35.75 -7.57 40.48
N ARG A 173 35.70 -7.06 41.71
CA ARG A 173 35.97 -5.71 42.19
C ARG A 173 37.48 -5.43 42.06
N ARG A 174 37.89 -4.41 41.30
CA ARG A 174 39.19 -3.71 41.46
C ARG A 174 38.95 -2.22 41.22
N THR A 175 38.87 -1.46 42.29
CA THR A 175 39.93 -0.60 42.85
C THR A 175 40.19 0.64 41.99
N ARG A 176 39.74 1.75 42.58
CA ARG A 176 39.86 3.15 42.22
C ARG A 176 41.33 3.58 42.19
N GLU A 177 41.80 4.08 41.05
CA GLU A 177 42.98 4.94 40.97
C GLU A 177 42.58 6.29 40.36
N GLN A 178 42.80 7.34 41.15
CA GLN A 178 42.79 8.75 40.74
C GLN A 178 44.14 9.11 40.14
N PRO A 179 44.18 10.04 39.18
CA PRO A 179 45.28 11.01 39.16
C PRO A 179 44.77 12.46 39.16
N GLU A 180 45.20 13.17 40.19
CA GLU A 180 45.72 14.54 40.29
C GLU A 180 45.54 15.53 39.10
N ALA A 181 45.05 16.74 39.44
CA ALA A 181 45.01 17.95 38.60
C ALA A 181 46.43 18.50 38.37
N THR A 182 46.76 19.25 37.30
CA THR A 182 46.48 20.69 36.99
C THR A 182 47.30 21.07 35.71
N PRO A 183 47.22 22.24 35.05
CA PRO A 183 46.10 22.95 34.40
C PRO A 183 46.38 23.49 32.95
N VAL A 184 45.36 24.16 32.38
CA VAL A 184 45.35 25.19 31.31
C VAL A 184 45.73 24.80 29.86
N GLY A 185 44.71 24.89 28.99
CA GLY A 185 44.78 25.78 27.83
C GLY A 185 44.84 25.15 26.45
N SER A 186 43.69 24.83 25.86
CA SER A 186 43.27 25.29 24.52
C SER A 186 41.93 24.64 24.16
N GLN A 187 40.93 25.49 23.89
CA GLN A 187 39.61 25.07 23.38
C GLN A 187 39.79 24.49 21.96
N PRO A 188 39.26 23.30 21.66
CA PRO A 188 38.94 22.94 20.29
C PRO A 188 37.65 23.67 19.91
N GLN A 189 37.74 24.52 18.90
CA GLN A 189 36.58 25.18 18.30
C GLN A 189 35.55 24.12 17.90
N GLU A 190 34.35 24.30 18.45
CA GLU A 190 33.18 23.49 18.22
C GLU A 190 32.84 23.53 16.72
N ALA A 191 33.04 22.39 16.06
CA ALA A 191 32.58 22.18 14.70
C ALA A 191 31.07 22.46 14.66
N GLY A 192 30.67 23.29 13.69
CA GLY A 192 29.32 23.80 13.54
C GLY A 192 28.25 22.75 13.85
N GLN A 193 27.53 22.98 14.94
CA GLN A 193 26.29 22.26 15.22
C GLN A 193 25.38 22.48 14.01
N ILE A 194 25.12 21.41 13.26
CA ILE A 194 24.01 21.37 12.33
C ILE A 194 22.78 21.57 13.21
N GLN A 195 22.26 22.80 13.27
CA GLN A 195 21.05 23.10 14.01
C GLN A 195 19.95 22.24 13.39
N GLU A 196 19.42 21.32 14.18
CA GLU A 196 18.24 20.55 13.83
C GLU A 196 17.15 21.56 13.44
N PRO A 197 16.45 21.39 12.30
CA PRO A 197 15.50 22.38 11.82
C PRO A 197 14.48 22.66 12.93
N ALA A 198 14.30 23.94 13.26
CA ALA A 198 13.37 24.36 14.29
C ALA A 198 11.96 23.83 13.98
N CYS A 199 11.30 23.27 14.99
CA CYS A 199 9.93 22.79 14.89
C CYS A 199 9.08 23.42 16.00
N GLN A 200 7.76 23.50 15.76
CA GLN A 200 6.82 24.09 16.70
C GLN A 200 6.18 23.01 17.58
N GLN A 201 6.28 23.14 18.91
CA GLN A 201 5.72 22.15 19.87
C GLN A 201 4.19 22.21 19.98
N ARG A 202 3.59 23.40 19.82
CA ARG A 202 2.13 23.62 19.94
C ARG A 202 1.64 24.55 18.83
N PRO A 203 1.71 24.11 17.56
CA PRO A 203 1.21 24.90 16.45
C PRO A 203 -0.30 25.08 16.53
N ALA A 204 -0.78 26.19 15.98
CA ALA A 204 -2.19 26.31 15.59
C ALA A 204 -2.42 25.46 14.32
N PRO A 205 -3.65 24.98 14.08
CA PRO A 205 -3.97 24.33 12.82
C PRO A 205 -3.75 25.30 11.66
N LEU A 206 -3.36 24.75 10.51
CA LEU A 206 -3.26 25.52 9.27
C LEU A 206 -4.64 26.10 8.92
N PRO A 207 -4.71 27.31 8.32
CA PRO A 207 -5.96 27.95 7.96
C PRO A 207 -6.86 27.05 7.11
N GLY A 208 -8.08 26.79 7.58
CA GLY A 208 -9.05 25.94 6.89
C GLY A 208 -9.53 26.56 5.56
N GLY A 209 -10.06 25.72 4.67
CA GLY A 209 -10.64 26.13 3.39
C GLY A 209 -9.62 26.33 2.25
N ALA A 210 -8.34 26.02 2.49
CA ALA A 210 -7.34 26.00 1.42
C ALA A 210 -7.59 24.83 0.46
N ALA A 211 -7.60 25.11 -0.85
CA ALA A 211 -7.72 24.06 -1.88
C ALA A 211 -6.50 23.12 -1.88
N THR A 212 -5.32 23.65 -1.57
CA THR A 212 -4.07 22.92 -1.37
C THR A 212 -3.26 23.62 -0.28
N TYR A 213 -2.68 22.86 0.64
CA TYR A 213 -1.79 23.37 1.68
C TYR A 213 -0.35 23.39 1.20
N GLN A 214 0.35 24.48 1.49
CA GLN A 214 1.80 24.59 1.31
C GLN A 214 2.53 24.23 2.59
N GLU A 215 3.73 23.68 2.43
CA GLU A 215 4.57 23.34 3.58
C GLU A 215 4.95 24.62 4.36
N PRO A 216 4.66 24.70 5.67
CA PRO A 216 5.09 25.83 6.48
C PRO A 216 6.61 25.80 6.68
N ALA A 217 7.20 26.98 6.92
CA ALA A 217 8.63 27.09 7.24
C ALA A 217 9.04 26.26 8.47
N GLU A 218 8.14 26.15 9.45
CA GLU A 218 8.31 25.32 10.64
C GLU A 218 7.16 24.31 10.74
N ARG A 219 7.50 23.03 10.86
CA ARG A 219 6.54 21.93 11.06
C ARG A 219 6.27 21.72 12.54
N ALA A 220 5.18 21.02 12.86
CA ALA A 220 4.93 20.54 14.21
C ALA A 220 6.03 19.55 14.64
N CYS A 221 6.56 19.65 15.85
CA CYS A 221 7.54 18.69 16.37
C CYS A 221 6.98 17.27 16.49
N ALA A 222 5.66 17.15 16.71
CA ALA A 222 4.99 15.86 16.72
C ALA A 222 5.09 15.13 15.36
N ARG A 223 5.17 13.80 15.42
CA ARG A 223 5.21 12.93 14.24
C ARG A 223 3.86 12.30 13.89
N SER A 224 2.89 12.42 14.79
CA SER A 224 1.51 11.96 14.60
C SER A 224 0.51 12.86 15.32
N CYS A 225 -0.77 12.73 14.98
CA CYS A 225 -1.82 13.47 15.68
C CYS A 225 -1.85 13.10 17.17
N LEU A 226 -1.69 11.83 17.53
CA LEU A 226 -1.64 11.44 18.94
C LEU A 226 -0.46 12.08 19.69
N GLN A 227 0.73 12.14 19.09
CA GLN A 227 1.87 12.82 19.72
C GLN A 227 1.59 14.30 19.90
N LEU A 228 0.96 14.94 18.91
CA LEU A 228 0.57 16.34 18.96
C LEU A 228 -0.45 16.59 20.09
N GLN A 229 -1.40 15.68 20.26
CA GLN A 229 -2.35 15.71 21.37
C GLN A 229 -1.65 15.64 22.72
N ARG A 230 -0.68 14.73 22.88
CA ARG A 230 0.12 14.59 24.11
C ARG A 230 0.99 15.80 24.42
N GLN A 231 1.34 16.59 23.40
CA GLN A 231 2.02 17.87 23.58
C GLN A 231 1.08 18.97 24.09
N GLY A 232 -0.23 18.71 24.18
CA GLY A 232 -1.25 19.62 24.74
C GLY A 232 -2.05 20.37 23.68
N VAL A 233 -1.98 19.98 22.41
CA VAL A 233 -2.83 20.52 21.35
C VAL A 233 -4.16 19.77 21.36
N ALA A 234 -5.28 20.51 21.29
CA ALA A 234 -6.63 19.92 21.37
C ALA A 234 -7.58 20.43 20.27
N GLN A 235 -7.12 21.31 19.38
CA GLN A 235 -7.97 21.88 18.33
C GLN A 235 -7.93 21.00 17.08
N ASP A 236 -9.09 20.49 16.64
CA ASP A 236 -9.19 19.77 15.37
C ASP A 236 -8.70 20.64 14.21
N GLY A 237 -8.07 20.02 13.22
CA GLY A 237 -7.64 20.75 12.03
C GLY A 237 -6.53 20.08 11.25
N VAL A 238 -6.02 20.81 10.26
CA VAL A 238 -4.92 20.34 9.42
C VAL A 238 -3.60 20.78 10.01
N TYR A 239 -2.67 19.85 10.14
CA TYR A 239 -1.33 20.08 10.68
C TYR A 239 -0.27 19.51 9.76
N TRP A 240 0.88 20.17 9.70
CA TRP A 240 2.07 19.62 9.04
C TRP A 240 3.02 19.05 10.08
N LEU A 241 3.08 17.71 10.15
CA LEU A 241 3.84 17.00 11.18
C LEU A 241 5.26 16.70 10.72
N THR A 242 6.20 16.59 11.67
CA THR A 242 7.57 16.18 11.38
C THR A 242 7.60 14.70 10.98
N GLY A 243 8.36 14.34 9.94
CA GLY A 243 8.47 12.96 9.44
C GLY A 243 7.35 12.51 8.49
N LEU A 244 6.35 13.36 8.21
CA LEU A 244 5.41 13.17 7.10
C LEU A 244 5.63 14.25 6.05
N PRO A 245 5.76 13.90 4.75
CA PRO A 245 5.94 14.87 3.67
C PRO A 245 4.63 15.54 3.23
N VAL A 246 3.54 15.33 3.97
CA VAL A 246 2.19 15.79 3.62
C VAL A 246 1.47 16.30 4.88
N PRO A 247 0.54 17.26 4.73
CA PRO A 247 -0.33 17.67 5.81
C PRO A 247 -1.33 16.56 6.15
N VAL A 248 -1.76 16.52 7.40
CA VAL A 248 -2.75 15.56 7.89
C VAL A 248 -3.87 16.27 8.64
N LEU A 249 -5.09 15.74 8.54
CA LEU A 249 -6.20 16.19 9.35
C LEU A 249 -6.21 15.40 10.66
N CYS A 250 -6.06 16.13 11.76
CA CYS A 250 -6.14 15.61 13.11
C CYS A 250 -7.53 15.85 13.71
N ASP A 251 -8.12 14.80 14.26
CA ASP A 251 -9.35 14.85 15.05
C ASP A 251 -9.02 14.52 16.51
N PHE A 252 -9.14 15.54 17.36
CA PHE A 252 -8.92 15.51 18.80
C PHE A 252 -10.23 15.49 19.60
N SER A 253 -11.36 15.83 18.97
CA SER A 253 -12.65 15.97 19.65
C SER A 253 -13.43 14.66 19.77
N HIS A 254 -13.20 13.68 18.88
CA HIS A 254 -13.97 12.43 18.86
C HIS A 254 -13.17 11.22 19.34
N ASP A 255 -13.83 10.33 20.06
CA ASP A 255 -13.27 9.04 20.52
C ASP A 255 -11.89 9.20 21.18
N ASP A 256 -11.80 10.17 22.09
CA ASP A 256 -10.60 10.53 22.85
C ASP A 256 -9.44 11.14 22.05
N GLY A 257 -9.68 11.46 20.78
CA GLY A 257 -8.79 12.25 19.96
C GLY A 257 -7.47 11.57 19.56
N GLY A 258 -6.61 12.34 18.91
CA GLY A 258 -5.32 11.87 18.39
C GLY A 258 -5.47 11.05 17.11
N TRP A 259 -6.60 11.17 16.42
CA TRP A 259 -6.89 10.46 15.18
C TRP A 259 -6.27 11.15 13.98
N THR A 260 -5.62 10.39 13.12
CA THR A 260 -5.14 10.85 11.81
C THR A 260 -6.08 10.35 10.72
N LEU A 261 -6.61 11.27 9.91
CA LEU A 261 -7.43 10.92 8.75
C LEU A 261 -6.57 10.23 7.70
N LEU A 262 -7.00 9.05 7.25
CA LEU A 262 -6.31 8.30 6.20
C LEU A 262 -7.01 8.40 4.86
N VAL A 263 -8.33 8.26 4.84
CA VAL A 263 -9.14 8.27 3.61
C VAL A 263 -10.45 9.00 3.86
N THR A 264 -10.82 9.85 2.90
CA THR A 264 -12.18 10.34 2.70
C THR A 264 -12.62 9.89 1.32
N ALA A 265 -13.70 9.13 1.23
CA ALA A 265 -14.30 8.73 -0.05
C ALA A 265 -15.74 9.23 -0.10
N ILE A 266 -15.99 10.22 -0.96
CA ILE A 266 -17.31 10.86 -1.07
C ILE A 266 -18.18 10.25 -2.18
N SER A 267 -17.56 9.56 -3.14
CA SER A 267 -18.25 8.86 -4.22
C SER A 267 -17.33 7.77 -4.79
N ARG A 268 -17.78 7.04 -5.81
CA ARG A 268 -16.92 6.10 -6.57
C ARG A 268 -15.89 6.77 -7.49
N GLN A 269 -15.98 8.08 -7.72
CA GLN A 269 -15.23 8.71 -8.80
C GLN A 269 -13.72 8.75 -8.49
N GLY A 270 -12.92 8.31 -9.46
CA GLY A 270 -11.45 8.36 -9.36
C GLY A 270 -10.82 7.35 -8.40
N TRP A 271 -11.59 6.41 -7.83
CA TRP A 271 -11.03 5.34 -6.99
C TRP A 271 -10.62 4.12 -7.82
N ASP A 272 -9.41 3.66 -7.58
CA ASP A 272 -8.82 2.41 -8.08
C ASP A 272 -7.72 1.97 -7.09
N PRO A 273 -7.16 0.76 -7.24
CA PRO A 273 -6.14 0.28 -6.31
C PRO A 273 -4.88 1.13 -6.25
N LEU A 274 -4.59 2.01 -7.21
CA LEU A 274 -3.45 2.93 -7.14
C LEU A 274 -3.84 4.24 -6.45
N SER A 275 -4.98 4.82 -6.82
CA SER A 275 -5.44 6.10 -6.25
C SER A 275 -5.83 6.00 -4.78
N ILE A 276 -6.21 4.81 -4.30
CA ILE A 276 -6.49 4.59 -2.88
C ILE A 276 -5.26 4.77 -1.99
N PHE A 277 -4.04 4.62 -2.52
CA PHE A 277 -2.81 4.86 -1.74
C PHE A 277 -2.53 6.34 -1.51
N ALA A 278 -2.88 7.18 -2.49
CA ALA A 278 -2.58 8.60 -2.48
C ALA A 278 -3.50 9.38 -3.43
N ARG A 279 -4.30 10.28 -2.86
CA ARG A 279 -5.21 11.15 -3.60
C ARG A 279 -5.37 12.46 -2.86
N ASN A 280 -5.22 13.59 -3.55
CA ASN A 280 -5.33 14.92 -2.96
C ASN A 280 -4.49 15.08 -1.67
N VAL A 281 -3.27 14.54 -1.67
CA VAL A 281 -2.45 14.37 -0.45
C VAL A 281 -2.10 15.68 0.25
N TYR A 282 -2.15 16.81 -0.45
CA TYR A 282 -1.92 18.15 0.09
C TYR A 282 -3.22 18.88 0.44
N SER A 283 -4.37 18.20 0.40
CA SER A 283 -5.70 18.76 0.64
C SER A 283 -6.54 17.85 1.54
N PRO A 284 -6.13 17.60 2.79
CA PRO A 284 -6.94 16.82 3.72
C PRO A 284 -8.33 17.42 3.88
N SER A 285 -9.37 16.62 3.67
CA SER A 285 -10.76 17.07 3.64
C SER A 285 -11.69 16.01 4.21
N LEU A 286 -12.74 16.45 4.90
CA LEU A 286 -13.86 15.58 5.32
C LEU A 286 -14.99 15.55 4.28
N SER A 287 -14.93 16.42 3.27
CA SER A 287 -15.99 16.65 2.28
C SER A 287 -15.54 16.41 0.83
N ASP A 288 -14.26 16.14 0.61
CA ASP A 288 -13.68 15.88 -0.71
C ASP A 288 -12.85 14.60 -0.65
N ASP A 289 -12.72 13.91 -1.79
CA ASP A 289 -11.91 12.71 -1.85
C ASP A 289 -10.47 13.01 -1.38
N TYR A 290 -9.96 12.20 -0.47
CA TYR A 290 -8.63 12.33 0.09
C TYR A 290 -8.09 10.96 0.42
N SER A 291 -6.81 10.73 0.19
CA SER A 291 -6.12 9.55 0.72
C SER A 291 -4.65 9.82 0.96
N ILE A 292 -4.19 9.41 2.13
CA ILE A 292 -2.78 9.22 2.49
C ILE A 292 -2.51 7.80 3.00
N LEU A 293 -3.33 6.83 2.59
CA LEU A 293 -3.28 5.45 3.10
C LEU A 293 -1.87 4.83 3.02
N ARG A 294 -1.06 5.21 2.03
CA ARG A 294 0.35 4.78 1.90
C ARG A 294 1.24 5.09 3.11
N TYR A 295 0.88 6.09 3.93
CA TYR A 295 1.65 6.48 5.12
C TYR A 295 1.09 5.89 6.42
N ALA A 296 -0.04 5.17 6.37
CA ALA A 296 -0.72 4.70 7.57
C ALA A 296 0.17 3.74 8.40
N ASP A 297 0.88 2.81 7.74
CA ASP A 297 1.81 1.91 8.41
C ASP A 297 3.01 2.66 9.02
N THR A 298 3.51 3.69 8.35
CA THR A 298 4.58 4.55 8.88
C THR A 298 4.15 5.24 10.17
N ILE A 299 2.90 5.71 10.25
CA ILE A 299 2.36 6.36 11.45
C ILE A 299 2.12 5.32 12.54
N ARG A 300 1.50 4.17 12.20
CA ARG A 300 1.32 3.02 13.11
C ARG A 300 2.63 2.64 13.80
N ASP A 301 3.73 2.60 13.05
CA ASP A 301 5.04 2.14 13.54
C ASP A 301 5.76 3.13 14.45
N LEU A 302 5.24 4.35 14.64
CA LEU A 302 5.76 5.30 15.62
C LEU A 302 5.50 4.86 17.07
N SER A 303 4.50 3.99 17.30
CA SER A 303 4.16 3.47 18.62
C SER A 303 4.89 2.16 18.90
N THR A 304 5.25 1.94 20.16
CA THR A 304 5.78 0.65 20.65
C THR A 304 4.70 -0.34 21.09
N SER A 305 3.43 0.06 21.07
CA SER A 305 2.28 -0.79 21.39
C SER A 305 2.20 -2.04 20.51
N ASP A 306 1.64 -3.14 21.03
CA ASP A 306 1.39 -4.38 20.29
C ASP A 306 0.15 -4.33 19.37
N ARG A 307 -0.60 -3.22 19.46
CA ARG A 307 -1.84 -2.95 18.72
C ARG A 307 -1.97 -1.48 18.35
N PHE A 308 -2.81 -1.20 17.36
CA PHE A 308 -3.25 0.15 17.02
C PHE A 308 -4.77 0.19 16.90
N ALA A 309 -5.35 1.39 16.90
CA ALA A 309 -6.77 1.59 16.68
C ALA A 309 -7.04 2.14 15.28
N TYR A 310 -8.17 1.76 14.71
CA TYR A 310 -8.72 2.39 13.51
C TYR A 310 -10.20 2.71 13.72
N ARG A 311 -10.65 3.77 13.06
CA ARG A 311 -12.05 4.22 13.10
C ARG A 311 -12.60 4.31 11.69
N ILE A 312 -13.80 3.78 11.50
CA ILE A 312 -14.55 3.92 10.24
C ILE A 312 -15.86 4.64 10.56
N GLU A 313 -16.17 5.64 9.75
CA GLU A 313 -17.44 6.36 9.77
C GLU A 313 -18.03 6.34 8.38
N SER A 314 -19.31 6.01 8.28
CA SER A 314 -20.12 6.08 7.06
C SER A 314 -21.14 7.18 7.20
N GLN A 315 -21.67 7.71 6.10
CA GLN A 315 -22.69 8.76 6.12
C GLN A 315 -22.19 10.00 6.88
N ALA A 316 -20.90 10.32 6.79
CA ALA A 316 -20.29 11.41 7.57
C ALA A 316 -20.90 12.78 7.25
N GLU A 317 -21.49 12.94 6.06
CA GLU A 317 -22.28 14.11 5.67
C GLU A 317 -23.57 14.29 6.48
N LYS A 318 -24.05 13.22 7.14
CA LYS A 318 -25.22 13.24 8.03
C LYS A 318 -24.84 13.29 9.52
N GLY A 319 -23.55 13.37 9.82
CA GLY A 319 -23.01 13.42 11.18
C GLY A 319 -21.82 12.48 11.36
N ARG A 320 -20.95 12.82 12.31
CA ARG A 320 -19.80 12.01 12.71
C ARG A 320 -20.24 10.77 13.51
N GLN A 321 -19.37 9.76 13.56
CA GLN A 321 -19.58 8.53 14.33
C GLN A 321 -20.88 7.80 13.96
N ARG A 322 -21.08 7.58 12.65
CA ARG A 322 -22.26 6.89 12.11
C ARG A 322 -21.86 5.62 11.37
N TRP A 323 -22.71 4.60 11.47
CA TRP A 323 -22.69 3.34 10.73
C TRP A 323 -21.30 2.73 10.59
N GLY A 324 -20.59 2.61 11.69
CA GLY A 324 -19.18 2.22 11.70
C GLY A 324 -18.71 1.92 13.12
N GLY A 325 -17.47 2.25 13.44
CA GLY A 325 -16.98 1.99 14.79
C GLY A 325 -15.51 2.29 14.96
N VAL A 326 -15.02 1.91 16.15
CA VAL A 326 -13.62 1.90 16.52
C VAL A 326 -13.22 0.45 16.79
N TRP A 327 -12.10 0.03 16.21
CA TRP A 327 -11.54 -1.30 16.40
C TRP A 327 -10.08 -1.21 16.83
N PHE A 328 -9.62 -2.25 17.52
CA PHE A 328 -8.20 -2.58 17.62
C PHE A 328 -7.80 -3.62 16.57
N ALA A 329 -6.58 -3.48 16.06
CA ALA A 329 -5.90 -4.46 15.24
C ALA A 329 -4.49 -4.75 15.81
N PRO A 330 -3.98 -5.98 15.68
CA PRO A 330 -2.60 -6.31 15.99
C PRO A 330 -1.60 -5.43 15.21
N LYS A 331 -0.49 -5.04 15.84
CA LYS A 331 0.51 -4.16 15.19
C LYS A 331 1.10 -4.71 13.91
N HIS A 332 1.19 -6.04 13.77
CA HIS A 332 1.71 -6.68 12.56
C HIS A 332 0.74 -6.59 11.36
N TYR A 333 -0.49 -6.10 11.55
CA TYR A 333 -1.42 -5.84 10.45
C TYR A 333 -1.07 -4.54 9.73
N SER A 334 -1.26 -4.54 8.42
CA SER A 334 -0.99 -3.45 7.49
C SER A 334 -2.27 -2.81 6.95
N PHE A 335 -2.28 -1.49 6.84
CA PHE A 335 -3.32 -0.72 6.15
C PHE A 335 -3.29 -0.90 4.63
N VAL A 336 -2.19 -1.46 4.10
CA VAL A 336 -1.99 -1.71 2.67
C VAL A 336 -1.98 -3.20 2.32
N ASP A 337 -2.55 -4.03 3.18
CA ASP A 337 -2.75 -5.46 2.90
C ASP A 337 -3.62 -5.66 1.65
N GLU A 338 -3.21 -6.58 0.78
CA GLU A 338 -3.94 -6.96 -0.43
C GLU A 338 -4.58 -8.35 -0.34
N THR A 339 -4.40 -9.04 0.79
CA THR A 339 -4.84 -10.43 0.95
C THR A 339 -6.25 -10.53 1.54
N GLY A 340 -6.61 -9.57 2.38
CA GLY A 340 -7.82 -9.58 3.18
C GLY A 340 -7.79 -10.62 4.31
N THR A 341 -6.64 -11.11 4.76
CA THR A 341 -6.60 -12.14 5.82
C THR A 341 -6.61 -11.55 7.24
N GLN A 342 -6.54 -10.23 7.37
CA GLN A 342 -6.45 -9.48 8.62
C GLN A 342 -7.79 -9.42 9.37
N THR A 343 -8.16 -10.54 10.01
CA THR A 343 -9.51 -10.78 10.55
C THR A 343 -9.61 -10.73 12.08
N GLU A 344 -8.48 -10.77 12.79
CA GLU A 344 -8.44 -10.76 14.26
C GLU A 344 -8.52 -9.33 14.82
N VAL A 345 -9.59 -8.63 14.47
CA VAL A 345 -9.88 -7.27 14.94
C VAL A 345 -10.88 -7.29 16.09
N SER A 346 -10.68 -6.41 17.07
CA SER A 346 -11.54 -6.28 18.25
C SER A 346 -12.37 -5.01 18.17
N LEU A 347 -13.71 -5.12 18.15
CA LEU A 347 -14.61 -3.96 18.15
C LEU A 347 -14.62 -3.33 19.56
N VAL A 348 -14.19 -2.07 19.65
CA VAL A 348 -14.12 -1.29 20.90
C VAL A 348 -15.39 -0.46 21.07
N ARG A 349 -15.82 0.19 19.99
CA ARG A 349 -17.01 1.05 20.00
C ARG A 349 -17.77 0.84 18.71
N ARG A 350 -19.09 0.66 18.84
CA ARG A 350 -20.00 0.57 17.71
C ARG A 350 -20.70 1.91 17.51
N PHE A 351 -20.81 2.34 16.26
CA PHE A 351 -21.60 3.49 15.85
C PHE A 351 -22.88 3.02 15.17
N ASP A 352 -24.04 3.42 15.70
CA ASP A 352 -25.37 2.90 15.34
C ASP A 352 -25.54 1.37 15.57
N ASP A 353 -26.72 0.84 15.24
CA ASP A 353 -27.15 -0.53 15.59
C ASP A 353 -26.89 -1.55 14.47
N TRP A 354 -25.64 -1.67 14.01
CA TRP A 354 -25.25 -2.70 13.03
C TRP A 354 -24.67 -3.96 13.68
N ILE A 355 -24.78 -5.08 12.96
CA ILE A 355 -24.16 -6.36 13.31
C ILE A 355 -23.27 -6.86 12.17
N TYR A 356 -22.31 -7.73 12.46
CA TYR A 356 -21.57 -8.39 11.39
C TYR A 356 -22.49 -9.34 10.61
N LYS A 357 -22.52 -9.22 9.28
CA LYS A 357 -23.35 -10.08 8.42
C LYS A 357 -22.91 -10.11 6.95
N GLY A 358 -23.55 -10.98 6.15
CA GLY A 358 -23.29 -11.17 4.72
C GLY A 358 -23.37 -9.90 3.88
N ASP A 359 -24.40 -9.11 4.12
CA ASP A 359 -24.73 -7.88 3.41
C ASP A 359 -24.41 -6.62 4.24
N GLY A 360 -23.31 -6.68 5.02
CA GLY A 360 -22.86 -5.59 5.88
C GLY A 360 -21.37 -5.62 6.17
N ILE A 361 -20.99 -4.90 7.24
CA ILE A 361 -19.62 -4.80 7.74
C ILE A 361 -19.12 -6.19 8.15
N LYS A 362 -17.84 -6.49 7.89
CA LYS A 362 -17.19 -7.74 8.31
C LYS A 362 -16.23 -7.51 9.46
N ARG A 363 -15.96 -8.57 10.21
CA ARG A 363 -14.93 -8.58 11.26
C ARG A 363 -13.55 -8.71 10.64
N ARG A 364 -13.08 -7.62 10.02
CA ARG A 364 -11.83 -7.55 9.27
C ARG A 364 -11.36 -6.11 9.18
N MET A 365 -10.05 -5.91 9.20
CA MET A 365 -9.47 -4.62 8.82
C MET A 365 -9.72 -4.33 7.34
N PRO A 366 -10.05 -3.09 6.95
CA PRO A 366 -10.10 -2.72 5.53
C PRO A 366 -8.81 -3.12 4.80
N TRP A 367 -8.95 -3.75 3.64
CA TRP A 367 -7.85 -4.21 2.80
C TRP A 367 -8.06 -3.75 1.35
N ILE A 368 -6.98 -3.71 0.58
CA ILE A 368 -6.97 -3.23 -0.80
C ILE A 368 -7.22 -4.40 -1.74
N ASN A 369 -8.37 -4.38 -2.42
CA ASN A 369 -8.70 -5.40 -3.39
C ASN A 369 -8.15 -5.06 -4.78
N THR A 370 -7.06 -5.71 -5.15
CA THR A 370 -6.44 -5.58 -6.47
C THR A 370 -7.09 -6.44 -7.55
N GLY A 371 -8.16 -7.17 -7.23
CA GLY A 371 -8.88 -8.08 -8.15
C GLY A 371 -8.16 -9.40 -8.44
N GLY A 372 -6.87 -9.51 -8.10
CA GLY A 372 -6.04 -10.66 -8.48
C GLY A 372 -6.09 -10.89 -9.99
N GLU A 373 -6.29 -12.15 -10.40
CA GLU A 373 -6.43 -12.52 -11.82
C GLU A 373 -7.78 -12.13 -12.45
N ASN A 374 -8.76 -11.73 -11.65
CA ASN A 374 -10.10 -11.41 -12.13
C ASN A 374 -10.41 -9.91 -12.00
N PRO A 375 -10.35 -9.15 -13.10
CA PRO A 375 -10.56 -7.71 -13.06
C PRO A 375 -11.98 -7.31 -12.61
N TYR A 376 -12.97 -8.19 -12.72
CA TYR A 376 -14.32 -7.92 -12.21
C TYR A 376 -14.42 -7.99 -10.69
N ARG A 377 -13.39 -8.48 -10.01
CA ARG A 377 -13.32 -8.54 -8.54
C ARG A 377 -12.65 -7.31 -7.92
N MET A 378 -12.06 -6.40 -8.71
CA MET A 378 -11.42 -5.18 -8.18
C MET A 378 -12.42 -4.08 -7.78
N HIS A 379 -13.72 -4.33 -7.97
CA HIS A 379 -14.73 -3.32 -7.76
C HIS A 379 -14.83 -2.78 -6.32
N PRO A 380 -14.67 -3.57 -5.24
CA PRO A 380 -14.63 -3.04 -3.88
C PRO A 380 -13.17 -2.75 -3.49
N VAL A 381 -12.66 -1.59 -3.92
CA VAL A 381 -11.22 -1.21 -3.85
C VAL A 381 -10.68 -1.22 -2.43
N LEU A 382 -11.36 -0.57 -1.49
CA LEU A 382 -11.05 -0.61 -0.07
C LEU A 382 -12.24 -1.17 0.66
N THR A 383 -12.10 -2.32 1.30
CA THR A 383 -13.27 -3.05 1.81
C THR A 383 -12.96 -3.88 3.04
N THR A 384 -13.98 -4.10 3.87
CA THR A 384 -13.96 -5.12 4.92
C THR A 384 -14.45 -6.48 4.38
N ALA A 385 -15.07 -6.50 3.21
CA ALA A 385 -15.63 -7.69 2.57
C ALA A 385 -14.60 -8.80 2.35
N SER A 386 -15.06 -10.04 2.22
CA SER A 386 -14.25 -11.10 1.62
C SER A 386 -14.09 -10.91 0.10
N LYS A 387 -13.16 -11.62 -0.54
CA LYS A 387 -12.78 -11.44 -1.96
C LYS A 387 -13.93 -11.57 -2.97
N THR A 388 -15.04 -12.18 -2.58
CA THR A 388 -16.22 -12.42 -3.42
C THR A 388 -17.44 -11.62 -3.00
N GLU A 389 -17.33 -10.84 -1.93
CA GLU A 389 -18.43 -10.08 -1.35
C GLU A 389 -18.36 -8.60 -1.75
N TRP A 390 -19.49 -7.93 -1.60
CA TRP A 390 -19.69 -6.56 -2.06
C TRP A 390 -19.88 -5.57 -0.91
N TRP A 391 -20.61 -5.98 0.12
CA TRP A 391 -21.01 -5.13 1.24
C TRP A 391 -19.89 -4.92 2.26
N GLY A 392 -19.94 -3.80 2.99
CA GLY A 392 -18.85 -3.37 3.86
C GLY A 392 -17.69 -2.71 3.10
N THR A 393 -17.98 -2.10 1.94
CA THR A 393 -17.00 -1.43 1.08
C THR A 393 -16.93 0.07 1.38
N LEU A 394 -15.71 0.58 1.56
CA LEU A 394 -15.42 1.99 1.83
C LEU A 394 -15.31 2.75 0.51
N ALA A 395 -14.47 2.26 -0.41
CA ALA A 395 -14.27 2.87 -1.73
C ALA A 395 -14.56 1.86 -2.84
N THR A 396 -15.33 2.28 -3.83
CA THR A 396 -15.73 1.47 -4.99
C THR A 396 -14.97 1.94 -6.22
N HIS A 397 -14.51 1.00 -7.04
CA HIS A 397 -13.77 1.27 -8.27
C HIS A 397 -14.59 2.16 -9.21
N HIS A 398 -13.94 3.16 -9.79
CA HIS A 398 -14.59 4.17 -10.62
C HIS A 398 -15.31 3.59 -11.84
N THR A 399 -14.85 2.46 -12.38
CA THR A 399 -15.51 1.77 -13.51
C THR A 399 -16.84 1.12 -13.15
N TYR A 400 -17.14 0.92 -11.86
CA TYR A 400 -18.40 0.32 -11.44
C TYR A 400 -19.51 1.38 -11.37
N THR A 401 -20.28 1.54 -12.43
CA THR A 401 -21.22 2.67 -12.57
C THR A 401 -22.59 2.46 -11.92
N ARG A 402 -22.90 1.27 -11.39
CA ARG A 402 -24.24 0.97 -10.83
C ARG A 402 -24.51 1.64 -9.48
N HIS A 403 -23.48 2.12 -8.79
CA HIS A 403 -23.63 2.84 -7.53
C HIS A 403 -22.79 4.12 -7.54
N ASN A 404 -23.33 5.22 -7.03
CA ASN A 404 -22.56 6.45 -6.86
C ASN A 404 -21.68 6.42 -5.59
N HIS A 405 -22.18 5.75 -4.54
CA HIS A 405 -21.49 5.50 -3.28
C HIS A 405 -21.28 3.99 -3.11
N SER A 406 -20.35 3.61 -2.24
CA SER A 406 -20.06 2.19 -2.01
C SER A 406 -21.23 1.45 -1.34
N PRO A 407 -21.41 0.16 -1.62
CA PRO A 407 -22.33 -0.70 -0.86
C PRO A 407 -21.84 -0.88 0.59
N TRP A 408 -22.63 -0.48 1.57
CA TRP A 408 -22.19 -0.49 2.97
C TRP A 408 -22.91 -1.51 3.83
N TYR A 409 -24.18 -1.29 4.17
CA TYR A 409 -24.93 -2.09 5.11
C TYR A 409 -26.43 -2.18 4.75
N ASN A 410 -26.86 -3.28 4.15
CA ASN A 410 -28.25 -3.50 3.77
C ASN A 410 -29.12 -3.85 5.00
N PRO A 411 -30.41 -3.50 5.07
CA PRO A 411 -31.12 -2.51 4.25
C PRO A 411 -30.97 -1.08 4.75
N ASN A 412 -30.43 -0.86 5.95
CA ASN A 412 -30.52 0.43 6.61
C ASN A 412 -29.64 1.52 5.96
N VAL A 413 -28.48 1.14 5.43
CA VAL A 413 -27.50 2.02 4.77
C VAL A 413 -26.96 1.33 3.52
N VAL A 414 -27.82 1.25 2.50
CA VAL A 414 -27.47 0.64 1.21
C VAL A 414 -26.27 1.34 0.55
N HIS A 415 -26.17 2.66 0.73
CA HIS A 415 -25.10 3.50 0.21
C HIS A 415 -24.22 4.00 1.35
N SER A 416 -22.91 4.00 1.15
CA SER A 416 -21.94 4.41 2.17
C SER A 416 -22.01 5.90 2.53
N GLY A 417 -22.55 6.75 1.65
CA GLY A 417 -22.38 8.20 1.77
C GLY A 417 -20.90 8.56 1.70
N THR A 418 -20.51 9.61 2.42
CA THR A 418 -19.11 9.93 2.70
C THR A 418 -18.55 8.95 3.72
N MET A 419 -17.49 8.26 3.32
CA MET A 419 -16.71 7.36 4.18
C MET A 419 -15.48 8.07 4.70
N LEU A 420 -15.25 7.97 6.00
CA LEU A 420 -14.02 8.41 6.66
C LEU A 420 -13.31 7.20 7.27
N TYR A 421 -12.02 7.07 6.99
CA TYR A 421 -11.17 6.05 7.58
C TYR A 421 -10.02 6.72 8.32
N TRP A 422 -9.84 6.36 9.58
CA TRP A 422 -8.88 6.97 10.48
C TRP A 422 -8.02 5.92 11.14
N MET A 423 -6.84 6.35 11.60
CA MET A 423 -5.98 5.54 12.45
C MET A 423 -5.49 6.31 13.66
N ARG A 424 -5.14 5.57 14.71
CA ARG A 424 -4.45 6.07 15.90
C ARG A 424 -3.49 5.00 16.41
N GLU A 425 -2.24 5.35 16.65
CA GLU A 425 -1.18 4.43 17.11
C GLU A 425 -1.31 4.02 18.61
N VAL A 426 -2.50 4.27 19.19
CA VAL A 426 -3.05 3.97 20.54
C VAL A 426 -2.85 5.07 21.60
N ALA A 427 -3.90 5.56 22.28
CA ALA A 427 -4.65 4.77 23.26
C ALA A 427 -6.15 5.13 23.40
N LEU A 428 -6.96 4.09 23.72
CA LEU A 428 -7.76 3.96 24.96
C LEU A 428 -8.54 2.63 24.98
N PRO A 429 -8.65 1.89 26.12
CA PRO A 429 -8.26 2.21 27.50
C PRO A 429 -6.76 2.13 27.78
#